data_AF-A0AAU8FT39-F1
#
_entry.id   AF-A0AAU8FT39-F1
#
_cell.length_a   1.000
_cell.length_b   1.000
_cell.length_c   1.000
_cell.angle_alpha   90.00
_cell.angle_beta   90.00
_cell.angle_gamma   90.00
#
_symmetry.space_group_name_H-M   'P 1'
#
loop_
_entity.id
_entity.type
_entity.pdbx_description
1 polymer ?
#
loop_
_entity_poly.entity_id
_entity_poly.type
_entity_poly.pdbx_seq_one_letter_code
_entity_poly.pdbx_strand_id
1 'polypeptide(L)'
;MALFSGKQIDASAKSDEEPIPEFLIEVISPTDDAEKVEEKLAEYFSSSVKVVWHIYPDNEVVRLFFKKCQNLHRTGHLFGISGDGRF
;
A
#
# COMPACT_ATOMS: atom_id res chain seq x y z
N MET A 1 -7.04 7.76 9.73
CA MET A 1 -8.19 6.86 9.46
C MET A 1 -7.66 5.53 8.96
N ALA A 2 -8.31 4.41 9.30
CA ALA A 2 -7.84 3.06 8.92
C ALA A 2 -9.01 2.17 8.50
N LEU A 3 -8.76 1.25 7.56
CA LEU A 3 -9.72 0.23 7.14
C LEU A 3 -9.19 -1.17 7.48
N PHE A 4 -10.05 -1.95 8.15
CA PHE A 4 -9.78 -3.33 8.55
C PHE A 4 -10.67 -4.29 7.77
N SER A 5 -10.12 -5.42 7.37
CA SER A 5 -10.87 -6.55 6.83
C SER A 5 -11.64 -7.29 7.95
N GLY A 6 -12.71 -7.99 7.58
CA GLY A 6 -13.46 -8.83 8.54
C GLY A 6 -12.56 -9.80 9.30
N LYS A 7 -11.56 -10.39 8.62
CA LYS A 7 -10.58 -11.28 9.27
C LYS A 7 -9.73 -10.58 10.34
N GLN A 8 -9.35 -9.32 10.13
CA GLN A 8 -8.58 -8.55 11.12
C GLN A 8 -9.43 -8.23 12.35
N ILE A 9 -10.70 -7.89 12.14
CA ILE A 9 -11.68 -7.64 13.21
C ILE A 9 -11.95 -8.94 14.00
N ASP A 10 -12.16 -10.06 13.31
CA ASP A 10 -12.39 -11.36 13.93
C ASP A 10 -11.17 -11.86 14.72
N ALA A 11 -9.96 -11.51 14.25
CA ALA A 11 -8.72 -11.82 14.94
C ALA A 11 -8.53 -10.96 16.20
N SER A 12 -8.82 -9.66 16.14
CA SER A 12 -8.73 -8.77 17.31
C SER A 12 -9.79 -9.06 18.37
N ALA A 13 -10.86 -9.78 18.03
CA ALA A 13 -11.82 -10.27 19.02
C ALA A 13 -11.33 -11.52 19.78
N LYS A 14 -10.24 -12.16 19.31
CA LYS A 14 -9.69 -13.42 19.85
C LYS A 14 -8.34 -13.24 20.54
N SER A 15 -7.70 -12.09 20.40
CA SER A 15 -6.45 -11.72 21.07
C SER A 15 -6.54 -10.29 21.60
N ASP A 16 -5.73 -9.96 22.60
CA ASP A 16 -5.56 -8.57 23.07
C ASP A 16 -4.65 -7.75 22.14
N GLU A 17 -4.32 -8.26 20.95
CA GLU A 17 -3.44 -7.58 19.99
C GLU A 17 -4.25 -6.58 19.15
N GLU A 18 -3.75 -5.35 19.04
CA GLU A 18 -4.35 -4.35 18.15
C GLU A 18 -4.17 -4.78 16.69
N PRO A 19 -5.25 -4.82 15.89
CA PRO A 19 -5.15 -5.22 14.50
C PRO A 19 -4.38 -4.14 13.72
N ILE A 20 -3.36 -4.55 12.96
CA ILE A 20 -2.66 -3.67 12.03
C ILE A 20 -3.49 -3.58 10.75
N PRO A 21 -3.91 -2.41 10.26
CA PRO A 21 -4.78 -2.27 9.09
C PRO A 21 -4.05 -2.65 7.80
N GLU A 22 -4.78 -3.13 6.78
CA GLU A 22 -4.17 -3.32 5.45
C GLU A 22 -4.12 -2.00 4.65
N PHE A 23 -4.99 -1.05 4.97
CA PHE A 23 -5.10 0.26 4.32
C PHE A 23 -5.18 1.38 5.35
N LEU A 24 -4.30 2.37 5.19
CA LEU A 24 -4.17 3.53 6.08
C LEU A 24 -4.36 4.83 5.30
N ILE A 25 -5.05 5.79 5.92
CA ILE A 25 -5.19 7.17 5.44
C ILE A 25 -4.68 8.11 6.52
N GLU A 26 -3.73 8.96 6.17
CA GLU A 26 -3.19 10.04 6.99
C GLU A 26 -3.44 11.39 6.32
N VAL A 27 -3.93 12.35 7.09
CA VAL A 27 -4.10 13.74 6.65
C VAL A 27 -2.92 14.51 7.21
N ILE A 28 -2.12 15.10 6.33
CA ILE A 28 -0.86 15.75 6.69
C ILE A 28 -1.09 17.24 6.87
N SER A 29 -0.70 17.76 8.03
CA SER A 29 -0.69 19.20 8.31
C SER A 29 0.44 19.87 7.51
N PRO A 30 0.26 21.13 7.06
CA PRO A 30 1.35 21.91 6.48
C PRO A 30 2.57 22.07 7.40
N THR A 31 2.35 21.96 8.71
CA THR A 31 3.39 22.07 9.74
C THR A 31 4.05 20.74 10.09
N ASP A 32 3.56 19.63 9.52
CA ASP A 32 4.16 18.33 9.78
C ASP A 32 5.54 18.25 9.14
N ASP A 33 6.46 17.69 9.91
CA ASP A 33 7.82 17.47 9.49
C ASP A 33 7.86 16.36 8.42
N ALA A 34 8.42 16.68 7.25
CA ALA A 34 8.46 15.76 6.13
C ALA A 34 9.30 14.50 6.41
N GLU A 35 10.38 14.62 7.19
CA GLU A 35 11.22 13.47 7.54
C GLU A 35 10.44 12.52 8.46
N LYS A 36 9.74 13.04 9.46
CA LYS A 36 8.91 12.23 10.36
C LYS A 36 7.76 11.53 9.65
N VAL A 37 7.17 12.17 8.64
CA VAL A 37 6.12 11.56 7.81
C VAL A 37 6.68 10.38 7.00
N GLU A 38 7.89 10.51 6.45
CA GLU A 38 8.57 9.43 5.73
C GLU A 38 9.02 8.30 6.66
N GLU A 39 9.50 8.61 7.87
CA GLU A 39 9.86 7.61 8.88
C GLU A 39 8.66 6.74 9.25
N LYS A 40 7.51 7.35 9.56
CA LYS A 40 6.26 6.61 9.81
C LYS A 40 5.83 5.76 8.63
N LEU A 41 5.96 6.28 7.40
CA LEU A 41 5.62 5.54 6.19
C LEU A 41 6.46 4.26 6.06
N ALA A 42 7.76 4.34 6.35
CA ALA A 42 8.65 3.17 6.39
C ALA A 42 8.25 2.18 7.51
N GLU A 43 7.89 2.66 8.69
CA GLU A 43 7.38 1.82 9.79
C GLU A 43 6.10 1.09 9.38
N TYR A 44 5.14 1.78 8.76
CA TYR A 44 3.92 1.13 8.26
C TYR A 44 4.24 0.04 7.23
N PHE A 45 5.12 0.30 6.27
CA PHE A 45 5.48 -0.73 5.28
C PHE A 45 6.34 -1.87 5.85
N SER A 46 6.97 -1.69 7.01
CA SER A 46 7.60 -2.81 7.73
C SER A 46 6.57 -3.80 8.28
N SER A 47 5.31 -3.37 8.42
CA SER A 47 4.18 -4.19 8.91
C SER A 47 3.34 -4.82 7.77
N SER A 48 2.13 -5.29 8.08
CA SER A 48 1.18 -5.86 7.12
C SER A 48 0.43 -4.83 6.27
N VAL A 49 0.67 -3.52 6.48
CA VAL A 49 0.08 -2.45 5.66
C VAL A 49 0.49 -2.63 4.19
N LYS A 50 -0.50 -2.55 3.30
CA LYS A 50 -0.31 -2.69 1.84
C LYS A 50 -0.40 -1.36 1.12
N VAL A 51 -1.26 -0.46 1.59
CA VAL A 51 -1.55 0.82 0.93
C VAL A 51 -1.64 1.92 1.98
N VAL A 52 -0.99 3.05 1.69
CA VAL A 52 -1.06 4.27 2.52
C VAL A 52 -1.42 5.46 1.65
N TRP A 53 -2.39 6.26 2.09
CA TRP A 53 -2.73 7.53 1.46
C TRP A 53 -2.31 8.68 2.36
N HIS A 54 -1.53 9.61 1.82
CA HIS A 54 -1.28 10.91 2.45
C HIS A 54 -2.10 11.97 1.74
N ILE A 55 -2.96 12.65 2.49
CA ILE A 55 -3.80 13.73 1.99
C ILE A 55 -3.20 15.06 2.46
N TYR A 56 -2.86 15.93 1.52
CA TYR A 56 -2.41 17.29 1.76
C TYR A 56 -3.56 18.24 1.40
N PRO A 57 -4.39 18.65 2.37
CA PRO A 57 -5.63 19.38 2.09
C PRO A 57 -5.35 20.74 1.46
N ASP A 58 -4.36 21.48 1.96
CA ASP A 58 -4.00 22.82 1.47
C ASP A 58 -3.47 22.81 0.03
N ASN A 59 -2.84 21.71 -0.36
CA ASN A 59 -2.32 21.52 -1.70
C ASN A 59 -3.33 20.85 -2.64
N GLU A 60 -4.49 20.42 -2.11
CA GLU A 60 -5.48 19.61 -2.83
C GLU A 60 -4.88 18.35 -3.48
N VAL A 61 -3.90 17.73 -2.82
CA VAL A 61 -3.15 16.59 -3.36
C VAL A 61 -3.32 15.36 -2.48
N VAL A 62 -3.52 14.21 -3.12
CA VAL A 62 -3.43 12.88 -2.49
C VAL A 62 -2.22 12.15 -3.06
N ARG A 63 -1.31 11.73 -2.17
CA ARG A 63 -0.20 10.83 -2.51
C ARG A 63 -0.55 9.40 -2.10
N LEU A 64 -0.40 8.47 -3.05
CA LEU A 64 -0.70 7.05 -2.85
C LEU A 64 0.60 6.25 -2.85
N PHE A 65 0.80 5.47 -1.79
CA PHE A 65 1.93 4.57 -1.64
C PHE A 65 1.45 3.12 -1.57
N PHE A 66 2.15 2.22 -2.27
CA PHE A 66 1.86 0.80 -2.31
C PHE A 66 3.09 -0.01 -1.92
N LYS A 67 2.92 -1.01 -1.06
CA LYS A 67 3.98 -1.95 -0.71
C LYS A 67 4.38 -2.72 -1.97
N LYS A 68 5.65 -2.66 -2.36
CA LYS A 68 6.14 -3.44 -3.51
C LYS A 68 6.04 -4.93 -3.19
N CYS A 69 5.31 -5.66 -4.01
CA CYS A 69 5.35 -7.12 -4.02
C CYS A 69 6.53 -7.55 -4.91
N GLN A 70 7.70 -7.79 -4.33
CA GLN A 70 8.79 -8.47 -5.05
C GLN A 70 8.44 -9.95 -5.12
N ASN A 71 7.61 -10.34 -6.09
CA ASN A 71 7.50 -11.72 -6.61
C ASN A 71 6.56 -11.73 -7.81
N LEU A 72 7.07 -11.28 -8.95
CA LEU A 72 6.60 -11.77 -10.24
C LEU A 72 7.76 -12.57 -10.84
N HIS A 73 7.80 -13.87 -10.56
CA HIS A 73 8.49 -14.80 -11.45
C HIS A 73 7.75 -14.73 -12.80
N ARG A 74 8.14 -13.79 -13.66
CA ARG A 74 7.77 -13.81 -15.08
C ARG A 74 8.52 -14.98 -15.70
N THR A 75 7.96 -16.18 -15.61
CA THR A 75 8.33 -17.25 -16.52
C THR A 75 7.78 -16.84 -17.88
N GLY A 76 8.61 -16.19 -18.69
CA GLY A 76 8.29 -15.83 -20.06
C GLY A 76 8.13 -17.07 -20.91
N HIS A 77 6.92 -17.61 -20.99
CA HIS A 77 6.53 -18.48 -22.10
C HIS A 77 5.98 -17.58 -23.20
N LEU A 78 6.84 -17.23 -24.18
CA LEU A 78 6.41 -16.53 -25.39
C LEU A 78 5.39 -17.41 -26.12
N PHE A 79 4.13 -16.99 -26.13
CA PHE A 79 3.18 -17.44 -27.15
C PHE A 79 3.56 -16.71 -28.44
N GLY A 80 4.33 -17.40 -29.29
CA GLY A 80 4.67 -16.93 -30.63
C GLY A 80 3.42 -16.90 -31.51
N ILE A 81 2.90 -15.72 -31.81
CA ILE A 81 2.07 -15.52 -33.00
C ILE A 81 3.01 -15.38 -34.21
N SER A 82 3.22 -16.49 -34.92
CA SER A 82 3.84 -16.49 -36.25
C SER A 82 2.88 -15.83 -37.23
N GLY A 83 3.11 -14.55 -37.54
CA GLY A 83 2.50 -13.88 -38.68
C GLY A 83 3.26 -14.25 -39.96
N ASP A 84 2.71 -15.17 -40.74
CA ASP A 84 3.17 -15.45 -42.11
C ASP A 84 2.66 -14.32 -43.02
N GLY A 85 3.44 -13.24 -43.09
CA GLY A 85 3.24 -12.11 -44.01
C GLY A 85 4.22 -12.21 -45.17
N ARG A 86 3.80 -12.85 -46.26
CA ARG A 86 4.45 -12.72 -47.57
C ARG A 86 3.89 -11.49 -48.29
N PHE A 87 4.76 -10.52 -48.55
CA PHE A 87 4.65 -9.62 -49.71
C PHE A 87 5.66 -10.11 -50.75
#